data_AF-A8NJW6-F1
#
_entry.id   AF-A8NJW6-F1
#
_cell.length_a   1.000
_cell.length_b   1.000
_cell.length_c   1.000
_cell.angle_alpha   90.00
_cell.angle_beta   90.00
_cell.angle_gamma   90.00
#
_symmetry.space_group_name_H-M   'P 1'
#
loop_
_entity.id
_entity.type
_entity.pdbx_description
1 polymer ?
#
loop_
_entity_poly.entity_id
_entity_poly.type
_entity_poly.pdbx_seq_one_letter_code
_entity_poly.pdbx_strand_id
1 'polypeptide(L)' 'MLVPSLLALALSAVPSVRATIRFGCAQLVTERFDPLVTPGEVSPHVHQIIGGNA' A
#
# COMPACT_ATOMS: atom_id res chain seq x y z
N MET A 1 -36.70 -15.00 19.56
CA MET A 1 -36.28 -15.57 18.26
C MET A 1 -35.87 -14.52 17.23
N LEU A 2 -36.35 -13.27 17.31
CA LEU A 2 -35.90 -12.18 16.42
C LEU A 2 -34.44 -11.74 16.67
N VAL A 3 -34.05 -11.57 17.93
CA VAL A 3 -32.68 -11.12 18.32
C VAL A 3 -31.56 -12.01 17.77
N PRO A 4 -31.59 -13.35 17.89
CA PRO A 4 -30.53 -14.20 17.33
C PRO A 4 -30.50 -14.16 15.80
N SER A 5 -31.65 -13.94 15.16
CA SER A 5 -31.75 -13.87 13.69
C SER A 5 -31.15 -12.56 13.15
N LEU A 6 -31.37 -11.45 13.84
CA LEU A 6 -30.75 -10.15 13.53
C LEU A 6 -29.23 -10.20 13.71
N LEU A 7 -28.75 -10.87 14.76
CA LEU A 7 -27.32 -11.03 15.00
C LEU A 7 -26.64 -11.89 13.92
N ALA A 8 -27.28 -12.99 13.52
CA ALA A 8 -26.78 -13.84 12.43
C ALA A 8 -26.71 -13.08 11.09
N LEU A 9 -27.72 -12.26 10.79
CA LEU A 9 -27.73 -11.44 9.58
C LEU A 9 -26.61 -10.39 9.59
N ALA A 10 -26.38 -9.72 10.73
CA ALA A 10 -25.30 -8.74 10.87
C ALA A 10 -23.91 -9.37 10.68
N LEU A 11 -23.69 -10.58 11.21
CA LEU A 11 -22.39 -11.27 11.11
C LEU A 11 -22.13 -11.81 9.69
N SER A 12 -23.18 -12.14 8.93
CA SER A 12 -23.06 -12.56 7.53
C SER A 12 -22.69 -11.42 6.57
N ALA A 13 -22.88 -10.17 6.99
CA ALA A 13 -22.61 -8.98 6.19
C ALA A 13 -21.19 -8.43 6.37
N VAL A 14 -20.33 -9.09 7.16
CA VAL A 14 -18.94 -8.64 7.36
C VAL A 14 -18.14 -8.91 6.08
N PRO A 15 -17.69 -7.87 5.35
CA PRO A 15 -16.88 -8.07 4.16
C PRO A 15 -15.52 -8.66 4.57
N SER A 16 -15.12 -9.78 3.98
CA SER A 16 -13.76 -10.29 4.14
C SER A 16 -12.81 -9.43 3.29
N VAL A 17 -12.06 -8.53 3.93
CA VAL A 17 -11.03 -7.74 3.26
C VAL A 17 -9.69 -8.44 3.40
N ARG A 18 -9.14 -8.92 2.28
CA ARG A 18 -7.74 -9.35 2.20
C ARG A 18 -6.87 -8.18 1.80
N ALA A 19 -6.38 -7.43 2.79
CA ALA A 19 -5.35 -6.41 2.58
C ALA A 19 -3.97 -7.07 2.66
N THR A 20 -3.17 -6.98 1.59
CA THR A 20 -1.79 -7.44 1.58
C THR A 20 -0.89 -6.25 1.35
N ILE A 21 0.02 -5.98 2.31
CA ILE A 21 1.11 -5.03 2.10
C ILE A 21 2.18 -5.78 1.29
N ARG A 22 2.36 -5.40 0.03
CA ARG A 22 3.43 -5.95 -0.81
C ARG A 22 4.71 -5.20 -0.48
N PHE A 23 5.66 -5.90 0.13
CA PHE A 23 7.04 -5.43 0.20
C PHE A 23 7.73 -5.81 -1.11
N GLY A 24 8.33 -4.83 -1.78
CA GLY A 24 9.03 -5.08 -3.04
C GLY A 24 10.30 -5.91 -2.79
N CYS A 25 10.36 -7.12 -3.32
CA CYS A 25 11.56 -7.98 -3.24
C CYS A 25 12.57 -7.70 -4.37
N ALA A 26 12.15 -6.97 -5.43
CA ALA A 26 12.93 -6.70 -6.63
C ALA A 26 13.24 -5.20 -6.72
N GLN A 27 14.12 -4.71 -5.85
CA GLN A 27 14.66 -3.36 -5.96
C GLN A 27 15.51 -3.26 -7.22
N LEU A 28 15.21 -2.29 -8.08
CA LEU A 28 16.00 -1.99 -9.27
C LEU A 28 17.09 -0.98 -8.94
N VAL A 29 16.70 0.19 -8.43
CA VAL A 29 17.60 1.32 -8.09
C VAL A 29 17.02 2.14 -6.94
N THR A 30 17.89 2.88 -6.25
CA THR A 30 17.47 3.92 -5.29
C THR A 30 17.89 5.27 -5.87
N GLU A 31 16.91 6.14 -6.11
CA GLU A 31 17.14 7.40 -6.82
C GLU A 31 16.45 8.58 -6.13
N ARG A 32 16.96 9.79 -6.37
CA ARG A 32 16.42 11.05 -5.87
C ARG A 32 15.40 11.64 -6.84
N PHE A 33 14.31 10.90 -7.06
CA PHE A 33 13.23 11.28 -7.97
C PHE A 33 12.04 11.86 -7.19
N ASP A 34 12.32 12.89 -6.37
CA ASP A 34 11.28 13.57 -5.59
C ASP A 34 10.43 14.45 -6.54
N PRO A 35 9.09 14.34 -6.53
CA PRO A 35 8.24 15.26 -7.28
C PRO A 35 8.39 16.72 -6.83
N LEU A 36 8.86 16.99 -5.61
CA LEU A 36 9.25 18.31 -5.16
C LEU A 36 10.66 18.63 -5.64
N VAL A 37 10.79 19.76 -6.35
CA VAL A 37 12.09 20.29 -6.77
C VAL A 37 12.74 21.02 -5.59
N THR A 38 14.02 20.75 -5.33
CA THR A 38 14.83 21.44 -4.31
C THR A 38 15.93 22.26 -5.00
N PRO A 39 15.71 23.55 -5.29
CA PRO A 39 16.69 24.36 -6.02
C PRO A 39 17.97 24.60 -5.22
N GLY A 40 19.12 24.48 -5.87
CA GLY A 40 20.42 24.76 -5.25
C GLY A 40 20.93 23.67 -4.29
N GLU A 41 20.15 22.61 -4.09
CA GLU A 41 20.47 21.51 -3.19
C GLU A 41 20.20 20.18 -3.86
N VAL A 42 20.89 19.14 -3.40
CA VAL A 42 20.53 17.77 -3.77
C VAL A 42 19.24 17.41 -3.04
N SER A 43 18.21 16.93 -3.76
CA SER A 43 16.91 16.56 -3.18
C SER A 43 17.11 15.72 -1.91
N PRO A 44 16.49 16.03 -0.77
CA PRO A 44 16.76 15.37 0.51
C PRO A 44 16.16 13.96 0.60
N HIS A 45 15.14 13.65 -0.20
CA HIS A 45 14.46 12.35 -0.19
C HIS A 45 15.00 11.39 -1.27
N VAL A 46 14.87 10.09 -1.00
CA VAL A 46 15.19 9.02 -1.96
C VAL A 46 14.01 8.07 -2.09
N HIS A 47 13.81 7.57 -3.31
CA HIS A 47 12.78 6.60 -3.65
C HIS A 47 13.44 5.29 -4.03
N GLN A 48 12.94 4.20 -3.48
CA GLN A 48 13.29 2.86 -3.93
C GLN A 48 12.41 2.50 -5.12
N ILE A 49 13.01 2.30 -6.29
CA ILE A 49 12.32 1.85 -7.50
C ILE A 49 12.25 0.32 -7.48
N ILE A 50 11.05 -0.23 -7.64
CA ILE A 50 10.78 -1.67 -7.65
C ILE A 50 10.40 -2.11 -9.07
N GLY A 51 10.92 -3.25 -9.54
CA GLY A 51 10.59 -3.83 -10.85
C GLY A 51 11.67 -3.59 -11.90
N GLY A 52 11.26 -3.17 -13.11
CA GLY A 52 12.07 -3.23 -14.33
C GLY A 52 11.44 -4.23 -15.31
N ASN A 53 11.57 -4.02 -16.61
CA ASN A 53 11.01 -4.95 -17.59
C ASN A 53 11.55 -6.36 -17.31
N ALA A 54 10.64 -7.34 -17.27
CA ALA A 54 11.03 -8.75 -17.20
C ALA A 54 11.90 -9.14 -18.41
#